data_AF-A0A7S1WQK2-F1
#
_entry.id   AF-A0A7S1WQK2-F1
#
_cell.length_a   1.000
_cell.length_b   1.000
_cell.length_c   1.000
_cell.angle_alpha   90.00
_cell.angle_beta   90.00
_cell.angle_gamma   90.00
#
_symmetry.space_group_name_H-M   'P 1'
#
loop_
_entity.id
_entity.type
_entity.pdbx_description
1 polymer ?
#
loop_
_entity_poly.entity_id
_entity_poly.type
_entity_poly.pdbx_seq_one_letter_code
_entity_poly.pdbx_strand_id
1 'polypeptide(L)'
;RGSLARPNVWFCHDKNYVPRESSIALRDTYNKWLWALQARKARLVAIECGGGMAIPSVRVEGEDAIEECGEGSLLVRLNPSDCKVPAEKAVGLPLGAMAGLSRIDAALTALSSGKVSAQPKAGVAKAKAKASAGRGRSPAHAKAKARAGSA
;
A
#
# COMPACT_ATOMS: atom_id res chain seq x y z
N ARG A 1 9.57 -32.77 -29.58
CA ARG A 1 8.28 -32.04 -29.59
C ARG A 1 8.54 -30.65 -29.04
N GLY A 2 8.13 -29.59 -29.72
CA GLY A 2 8.20 -28.21 -29.22
C GLY A 2 6.83 -27.72 -28.79
N SER A 3 6.76 -26.98 -27.68
CA SER A 3 5.59 -26.19 -27.29
C SER A 3 5.85 -24.71 -27.55
N LEU A 4 4.80 -23.89 -27.59
CA LEU A 4 4.94 -22.44 -27.73
C LEU A 4 5.59 -21.85 -26.47
N ALA A 5 6.68 -21.11 -26.65
CA ALA A 5 7.35 -20.41 -25.55
C ALA A 5 6.45 -19.29 -24.99
N ARG A 6 6.50 -19.06 -23.68
CA ARG A 6 5.77 -17.98 -22.99
C ARG A 6 6.70 -17.18 -22.09
N PRO A 7 6.39 -15.90 -21.81
CA PRO A 7 7.10 -15.12 -20.80
C PRO A 7 6.95 -15.76 -19.41
N ASN A 8 8.06 -15.90 -18.67
CA ASN A 8 8.04 -16.38 -17.28
C ASN A 8 7.75 -15.23 -16.31
N VAL A 9 6.55 -14.66 -16.43
CA VAL A 9 6.02 -13.62 -15.55
C VAL A 9 4.91 -14.22 -14.72
N TRP A 10 4.95 -14.02 -13.40
CA TRP A 10 3.90 -14.46 -12.51
C TRP A 10 2.63 -13.62 -12.76
N PHE A 11 1.56 -14.29 -13.16
CA PHE A 11 0.23 -13.71 -13.25
C PHE A 11 -0.66 -14.50 -12.29
N CYS A 12 -1.47 -13.83 -11.49
CA CYS A 12 -2.25 -14.43 -10.40
C CYS A 12 -2.85 -15.80 -10.78
N HIS A 13 -2.52 -16.86 -10.02
CA HIS A 13 -2.91 -18.27 -10.26
C HIS A 13 -2.21 -19.01 -11.40
N ASP A 14 -1.14 -18.47 -11.98
CA ASP A 14 -0.35 -19.18 -12.99
C ASP A 14 0.42 -20.36 -12.39
N LYS A 15 -0.08 -21.57 -12.66
CA LYS A 15 0.54 -22.85 -12.26
C LYS A 15 1.79 -23.19 -13.07
N ASN A 16 2.00 -22.52 -14.19
CA ASN A 16 3.14 -22.74 -15.09
C ASN A 16 4.25 -21.69 -14.88
N TYR A 17 4.09 -20.79 -13.92
CA TYR A 17 5.16 -19.91 -13.49
C TYR A 17 6.28 -20.76 -12.87
N VAL A 18 7.51 -20.55 -13.34
CA VAL A 18 8.67 -21.27 -12.84
C VAL A 18 9.47 -20.30 -11.96
N PRO A 19 9.37 -20.42 -10.61
CA PRO A 19 10.13 -19.56 -9.72
C PRO A 19 11.62 -19.82 -9.92
N ARG A 20 12.39 -18.73 -10.04
CA ARG A 20 13.86 -18.82 -10.03
C ARG A 20 14.33 -18.76 -8.58
N GLU A 21 15.34 -19.56 -8.24
CA GLU A 21 15.97 -19.53 -6.92
C GLU A 21 16.46 -18.12 -6.54
N SER A 22 16.99 -17.37 -7.52
CA SER A 22 17.39 -15.97 -7.34
C SER A 22 16.24 -15.05 -6.94
N SER A 23 15.02 -15.31 -7.41
CA SER A 23 13.82 -14.54 -7.03
C SER A 23 13.39 -14.84 -5.59
N ILE A 24 13.53 -16.09 -5.16
CA ILE A 24 13.26 -16.50 -3.77
C ILE A 24 14.29 -15.86 -2.83
N ALA A 25 15.58 -16.00 -3.16
CA ALA A 25 16.66 -15.40 -2.37
C ALA A 25 16.54 -13.86 -2.27
N LEU A 26 16.13 -13.20 -3.34
CA LEU A 26 15.87 -11.75 -3.33
C LEU A 26 14.71 -11.39 -2.36
N ARG A 27 13.62 -12.17 -2.38
CA ARG A 27 12.49 -11.96 -1.45
C ARG A 27 12.92 -12.17 0.00
N ASP A 28 13.74 -13.19 0.27
CA ASP A 28 14.24 -13.45 1.62
C ASP A 28 15.16 -12.34 2.13
N THR A 29 16.07 -11.84 1.29
CA THR A 29 16.93 -10.71 1.65
C THR A 29 16.10 -9.45 1.93
N TYR A 30 15.09 -9.18 1.10
CA TYR A 30 14.16 -8.08 1.33
C TYR A 30 13.42 -8.21 2.67
N ASN A 31 12.84 -9.38 2.95
CA ASN A 31 12.12 -9.61 4.21
C ASN A 31 13.04 -9.45 5.43
N LYS A 32 14.25 -10.00 5.39
CA LYS A 32 15.24 -9.84 6.47
C LYS A 32 15.59 -8.38 6.72
N TRP A 33 15.81 -7.61 5.67
CA TRP A 33 16.07 -6.17 5.77
C TRP A 33 14.89 -5.44 6.41
N LEU A 34 13.66 -5.71 5.95
CA LEU A 34 12.46 -5.07 6.48
C LEU A 34 12.23 -5.41 7.96
N TRP A 35 12.35 -6.68 8.34
CA TRP A 35 12.25 -7.12 9.74
C TRP A 35 13.30 -6.46 10.63
N ALA A 36 14.53 -6.28 10.16
CA ALA A 36 15.56 -5.57 10.91
C ALA A 36 15.19 -4.09 11.13
N LEU A 37 14.55 -3.43 10.16
CA LEU A 37 14.04 -2.06 10.32
C LEU A 37 12.90 -1.98 11.35
N GLN A 38 11.99 -2.96 11.31
CA GLN A 38 10.86 -3.05 12.24
C GLN A 38 11.31 -3.30 13.68
N ALA A 39 12.24 -4.26 13.87
CA ALA A 39 12.78 -4.62 15.17
C ALA A 39 13.44 -3.43 15.88
N ARG A 40 14.15 -2.57 15.14
CA ARG A 40 14.79 -1.36 15.69
C ARG A 40 13.88 -0.12 15.68
N LYS A 41 12.61 -0.26 15.31
CA LYS A 41 11.66 0.85 15.13
C LYS A 41 12.25 2.01 14.32
N ALA A 42 12.86 1.69 13.19
CA ALA A 42 13.45 2.67 12.30
C ALA A 42 12.39 3.59 11.68
N ARG A 43 12.78 4.83 11.40
CA ARG A 43 11.96 5.77 10.60
C ARG A 43 12.10 5.39 9.13
N LEU A 44 11.02 4.88 8.53
CA LEU A 44 10.99 4.42 7.14
C LEU A 44 10.16 5.38 6.30
N VAL A 45 10.68 5.80 5.14
CA VAL A 45 9.89 6.48 4.11
C VAL A 45 9.80 5.57 2.90
N ALA A 46 8.58 5.17 2.54
CA ALA A 46 8.29 4.38 1.36
C ALA A 46 7.74 5.30 0.26
N ILE A 47 8.32 5.25 -0.95
CA ILE A 47 7.87 6.04 -2.10
C ILE A 47 7.33 5.11 -3.17
N GLU A 48 6.01 5.07 -3.34
CA GLU A 48 5.31 4.27 -4.34
C GLU A 48 5.14 5.09 -5.64
N CYS A 49 5.68 4.57 -6.75
CA CYS A 49 5.69 5.26 -8.04
C CYS A 49 4.80 4.55 -9.06
N GLY A 50 3.75 5.22 -9.54
CA GLY A 50 2.91 4.71 -10.63
C GLY A 50 2.08 3.46 -10.28
N GLY A 51 2.02 3.09 -8.99
CA GLY A 51 1.14 2.02 -8.51
C GLY A 51 -0.32 2.44 -8.68
N GLY A 52 -1.07 1.66 -9.46
CA GLY A 52 -2.50 1.84 -9.63
C GLY A 52 -3.30 1.04 -8.59
N MET A 53 -4.63 1.12 -8.66
CA MET A 53 -5.49 0.41 -7.71
C MET A 53 -5.75 -1.06 -8.06
N ALA A 54 -5.37 -1.50 -9.27
CA ALA A 54 -5.73 -2.80 -9.85
C ALA A 54 -5.16 -4.02 -9.09
N ILE A 55 -3.89 -3.97 -8.67
CA ILE A 55 -3.23 -5.06 -7.96
C ILE A 55 -2.82 -4.58 -6.56
N PRO A 56 -3.35 -5.17 -5.47
CA PRO A 56 -3.15 -4.66 -4.12
C PRO A 56 -1.82 -5.06 -3.50
N SER A 57 -1.09 -6.06 -4.01
CA SER A 57 0.02 -6.69 -3.28
C SER A 57 1.10 -5.71 -2.85
N VAL A 58 1.64 -4.92 -3.78
CA VAL A 58 2.68 -3.92 -3.47
C VAL A 58 2.11 -2.79 -2.62
N ARG A 59 0.84 -2.44 -2.81
CA ARG A 59 0.16 -1.39 -2.07
C ARG A 59 0.03 -1.75 -0.58
N VAL A 60 -0.46 -2.96 -0.31
CA VAL A 60 -0.62 -3.49 1.05
C VAL A 60 0.75 -3.66 1.70
N GLU A 61 1.74 -4.19 0.98
CA GLU A 61 3.09 -4.33 1.50
C GLU A 61 3.71 -2.99 1.94
N GLY A 62 3.49 -1.92 1.17
CA GLY A 62 3.93 -0.57 1.54
C GLY A 62 3.16 0.03 2.71
N GLU A 63 1.86 -0.24 2.82
CA GLU A 63 1.04 0.18 3.96
C GLU A 63 1.50 -0.51 5.26
N ASP A 64 1.59 -1.84 5.24
CA ASP A 64 2.01 -2.67 6.39
C ASP A 64 3.42 -2.28 6.88
N ALA A 65 4.36 -2.09 5.94
CA ALA A 65 5.72 -1.70 6.28
C ALA A 65 5.79 -0.38 7.09
N ILE A 66 4.94 0.59 6.77
CA ILE A 66 4.89 1.89 7.45
C ILE A 66 4.17 1.81 8.80
N GLU A 67 3.17 0.94 8.92
CA GLU A 67 2.48 0.69 10.18
C GLU A 67 3.40 0.01 11.21
N GLU A 68 4.21 -0.95 10.77
CA GLU A 68 5.06 -1.78 11.65
C GLU A 68 6.40 -1.10 12.05
N CYS A 69 6.87 -0.14 11.26
CA CYS A 69 8.07 0.65 11.52
C CYS A 69 7.87 1.74 12.59
N GLY A 70 8.94 2.48 12.88
CA GLY A 70 8.99 3.48 13.94
C GLY A 70 8.09 4.69 13.72
N GLU A 71 7.94 5.49 14.78
CA GLU A 71 7.23 6.77 14.72
C GLU A 71 7.88 7.73 13.71
N GLY A 72 7.06 8.44 12.93
CA GLY A 72 7.54 9.31 11.85
C GLY A 72 7.90 8.56 10.56
N SER A 73 7.52 7.29 10.43
CA SER A 73 7.48 6.59 9.14
C SER A 73 6.36 7.14 8.26
N LEU A 74 6.57 7.15 6.94
CA LEU A 74 5.66 7.79 5.98
C LEU A 74 5.59 7.04 4.64
N LEU A 75 4.38 6.83 4.13
CA LEU A 75 4.13 6.40 2.75
C LEU A 75 3.89 7.61 1.85
N VAL A 76 4.58 7.70 0.71
CA VAL A 76 4.36 8.71 -0.33
C VAL A 76 3.92 8.04 -1.61
N ARG A 77 2.71 8.32 -2.09
CA ARG A 77 2.20 7.82 -3.37
C ARG A 77 2.33 8.88 -4.46
N LEU A 78 3.08 8.56 -5.50
CA LEU A 78 3.23 9.36 -6.72
C LEU A 78 2.43 8.70 -7.85
N ASN A 79 1.23 9.20 -8.12
CA ASN A 79 0.44 8.76 -9.26
C ASN A 79 -0.46 9.90 -9.76
N PRO A 80 -0.51 10.22 -11.07
CA PRO A 80 -1.38 11.28 -11.59
C PRO A 80 -2.87 11.11 -11.27
N SER A 81 -3.35 9.86 -11.23
CA SER A 81 -4.78 9.55 -11.12
C SER A 81 -5.13 8.79 -9.84
N ASP A 82 -4.30 7.82 -9.44
CA ASP A 82 -4.59 6.87 -8.36
C ASP A 82 -3.79 7.15 -7.06
N CYS A 83 -3.56 8.42 -6.70
CA CYS A 83 -2.74 8.75 -5.52
C CYS A 83 -3.49 8.69 -4.17
N LYS A 84 -4.67 8.08 -4.09
CA LYS A 84 -5.45 8.04 -2.84
C LYS A 84 -4.75 7.19 -1.78
N VAL A 85 -4.72 7.69 -0.54
CA VAL A 85 -4.12 7.00 0.61
C VAL A 85 -5.15 6.80 1.73
N PRO A 86 -5.20 5.62 2.38
CA PRO A 86 -6.11 5.36 3.50
C PRO A 86 -5.50 5.69 4.89
N ALA A 87 -4.17 5.72 5.02
CA ALA A 87 -3.49 5.79 6.31
C ALA A 87 -3.16 7.22 6.79
N GLU A 88 -3.10 7.42 8.11
CA GLU A 88 -2.67 8.69 8.72
C GLU A 88 -1.18 8.99 8.48
N LYS A 89 -0.37 7.94 8.26
CA LYS A 89 1.06 8.01 7.94
C LYS A 89 1.31 7.98 6.42
N ALA A 90 0.47 8.63 5.63
CA ALA A 90 0.57 8.59 4.19
C ALA A 90 0.23 9.92 3.51
N VAL A 91 0.89 10.21 2.39
CA VAL A 91 0.65 11.37 1.53
C VAL A 91 0.48 10.92 0.09
N GLY A 92 -0.63 11.31 -0.51
CA GLY A 92 -0.90 11.15 -1.93
C GLY A 92 -0.53 12.40 -2.72
N LEU A 93 0.28 12.27 -3.76
CA LEU A 93 0.65 13.36 -4.66
C LEU A 93 0.18 13.04 -6.08
N PRO A 94 -0.68 13.89 -6.69
CA PRO A 94 -1.17 13.72 -8.06
C PRO A 94 -0.11 14.14 -9.08
N LEU A 95 1.04 13.46 -9.06
CA LEU A 95 2.20 13.73 -9.89
C LEU A 95 2.68 12.44 -10.54
N GLY A 96 3.25 12.55 -11.74
CA GLY A 96 4.04 11.46 -12.32
C GLY A 96 5.30 11.18 -11.50
N ALA A 97 5.80 9.94 -11.55
CA ALA A 97 6.93 9.49 -10.75
C ALA A 97 8.17 10.39 -10.92
N MET A 98 8.57 10.70 -12.15
CA MET A 98 9.71 11.58 -12.43
C MET A 98 9.51 12.96 -11.81
N ALA A 99 8.38 13.61 -12.08
CA ALA A 99 8.09 14.95 -11.56
C ALA A 99 8.04 14.99 -10.02
N GLY A 100 7.48 13.95 -9.38
CA GLY A 100 7.44 13.83 -7.93
C GLY A 100 8.84 13.64 -7.32
N LEU A 101 9.61 12.68 -7.86
CA LEU A 101 10.97 12.41 -7.38
C LEU A 101 11.90 13.60 -7.56
N SER A 102 11.85 14.30 -8.71
CA SER A 102 12.67 15.51 -8.93
C SER A 102 12.36 16.63 -7.93
N ARG A 103 11.09 16.78 -7.54
CA ARG A 103 10.71 17.79 -6.53
C ARG A 103 11.17 17.40 -5.13
N ILE A 104 11.07 16.11 -4.78
CA ILE A 104 11.59 15.59 -3.50
C ILE A 104 13.10 15.80 -3.44
N ASP A 105 13.82 15.45 -4.49
CA ASP A 105 15.28 15.61 -4.57
C ASP A 105 15.72 17.08 -4.47
N ALA A 106 15.06 17.98 -5.22
CA ALA A 106 15.32 19.41 -5.12
C ALA A 106 15.06 19.95 -3.70
N ALA A 107 14.01 19.48 -3.03
CA ALA A 107 13.71 19.85 -1.65
C ALA A 107 14.77 19.32 -0.67
N LEU A 108 15.22 18.07 -0.82
CA LEU A 108 16.30 17.49 -0.02
C LEU A 108 17.63 18.26 -0.20
N THR A 109 17.93 18.67 -1.43
CA THR A 109 19.10 19.49 -1.75
C THR A 109 19.01 20.89 -1.13
N ALA A 110 17.82 21.52 -1.18
CA ALA A 110 17.60 22.83 -0.57
C ALA A 110 17.68 22.80 0.97
N LEU A 111 17.18 21.72 1.59
CA LEU A 111 17.26 21.50 3.04
C LEU A 111 18.70 21.26 3.49
N SER A 112 19.45 20.41 2.78
CA SER A 112 20.85 20.12 3.12
C SER A 112 21.79 21.31 2.89
N SER A 113 21.48 22.20 1.95
CA SER A 113 22.23 23.44 1.71
C SER A 113 21.84 24.62 2.63
N GLY A 114 20.92 24.41 3.59
CA GLY A 114 20.49 25.44 4.54
C GLY A 114 19.64 26.57 3.92
N LYS A 115 19.24 26.43 2.65
CA LYS A 115 18.43 27.43 1.93
C LYS A 115 16.96 27.41 2.34
N VAL A 116 16.52 26.34 2.99
CA VAL A 116 15.15 26.14 3.45
C VAL A 116 15.18 25.57 4.86
N SER A 117 14.39 26.13 5.78
CA SER A 117 14.14 25.50 7.08
C SER A 117 12.97 24.53 6.95
N ALA A 118 13.16 23.29 7.40
CA ALA A 118 12.06 22.33 7.53
C ALA A 118 11.17 22.76 8.70
N GLN A 119 10.23 23.67 8.47
CA GLN A 119 9.17 23.90 9.44
C GLN A 119 8.06 22.87 9.23
N PRO A 120 7.72 22.05 10.24
CA PRO A 120 6.55 21.21 10.18
C PRO A 120 5.33 22.12 10.16
N LYS A 121 4.68 22.29 9.01
CA LYS A 121 3.35 22.90 8.97
C LYS A 121 2.38 21.91 9.62
N ALA A 122 1.82 22.32 10.75
CA ALA A 122 0.76 21.59 11.44
C ALA A 122 -0.37 21.23 10.45
N GLY A 123 -0.70 19.94 10.38
CA GLY A 123 -1.94 19.42 9.82
C GLY A 123 -2.10 19.57 8.31
N VAL A 124 -1.71 18.54 7.55
CA VAL A 124 -2.40 18.28 6.27
C VAL A 124 -3.86 17.99 6.62
N ALA A 125 -4.76 18.88 6.22
CA ALA A 125 -6.18 18.78 6.53
C ALA A 125 -6.72 17.41 6.15
N LYS A 126 -7.33 16.72 7.14
CA LYS A 126 -8.04 15.45 6.94
C LYS A 126 -9.03 15.61 5.79
N ALA A 127 -8.78 14.96 4.66
CA ALA A 127 -9.76 14.81 3.61
C ALA A 127 -10.89 13.93 4.19
N LYS A 128 -11.98 14.57 4.64
CA LYS A 128 -13.18 13.87 5.12
C LYS A 128 -13.67 12.96 4.00
N ALA A 129 -13.52 11.66 4.17
CA ALA A 129 -14.29 10.70 3.40
C ALA A 129 -15.77 10.96 3.69
N LYS A 130 -16.52 11.43 2.69
CA LYS A 130 -17.99 11.43 2.75
C LYS A 130 -18.43 9.98 2.94
N ALA A 131 -18.89 9.64 4.14
CA ALA A 131 -19.68 8.44 4.37
C ALA A 131 -20.96 8.58 3.54
N SER A 132 -21.10 7.76 2.49
CA SER A 132 -22.38 7.59 1.82
C SER A 132 -23.33 6.91 2.80
N ALA A 133 -24.34 7.66 3.22
CA ALA A 133 -25.41 7.18 4.08
C ALA A 133 -26.22 6.06 3.40
N GLY A 134 -26.41 4.96 4.15
CA GLY A 134 -27.66 4.21 4.24
C GLY A 134 -28.24 3.58 2.98
N ARG A 135 -28.17 2.24 2.90
CA ARG A 135 -29.35 1.44 2.51
C ARG A 135 -29.68 0.49 3.65
N GLY A 136 -30.85 0.72 4.26
CA GLY A 136 -31.31 0.08 5.48
C GLY A 136 -31.49 -1.43 5.35
N ARG A 137 -31.29 -2.12 6.48
CA ARG A 137 -31.82 -3.45 6.74
C ARG A 137 -33.34 -3.35 6.86
N SER A 138 -34.08 -4.11 6.04
CA SER A 138 -35.51 -4.35 6.27
C SER A 138 -35.71 -5.44 7.34
N PRO A 139 -36.69 -5.32 8.24
CA PRO A 139 -36.97 -6.32 9.26
C PRO A 139 -38.06 -7.34 8.85
N ALA A 140 -37.91 -8.54 9.42
CA ALA A 140 -38.93 -9.50 9.86
C ALA A 140 -39.92 -10.12 8.84
N HIS A 141 -39.86 -11.46 8.76
CA HIS A 141 -41.07 -12.28 8.83
C HIS A 141 -40.89 -13.37 9.89
N ALA A 142 -41.83 -13.41 10.83
CA ALA A 142 -41.87 -14.32 11.96
C ALA A 142 -43.07 -15.26 11.84
N LYS A 143 -42.83 -16.52 12.24
CA LYS A 143 -43.75 -17.55 12.76
C LYS A 143 -44.68 -18.29 11.79
N ALA A 144 -44.52 -19.63 11.81
CA ALA A 144 -45.63 -20.56 12.05
C ALA A 144 -45.14 -21.72 12.97
N LYS A 145 -46.03 -22.14 13.87
CA LYS A 145 -45.84 -23.04 15.01
C LYS A 145 -46.01 -24.53 14.65
N ALA A 146 -45.22 -25.36 15.35
CA ALA A 146 -45.53 -26.62 16.06
C ALA A 146 -46.26 -27.80 15.38
N ARG A 147 -45.64 -28.99 15.46
CA ARG A 147 -46.21 -30.12 16.26
C ARG A 147 -45.16 -31.22 16.53
N ALA A 148 -45.31 -31.83 17.71
CA ALA A 148 -44.52 -32.92 18.27
C ALA A 148 -44.94 -34.31 17.74
N GLY A 149 -44.07 -35.31 17.91
CA GLY A 149 -44.46 -36.73 17.85
C GLY A 149 -43.27 -37.69 17.70
N SER A 150 -43.06 -38.53 18.71
CA SER A 150 -42.15 -39.69 18.75
C SER A 150 -42.35 -40.69 17.60
N ALA A 151 -41.27 -41.31 17.15
CA ALA A 151 -41.02 -42.76 17.20
C ALA A 151 -39.54 -43.01 16.89
#